data_AF-A0A7X3SGD4-F1
#
_entry.id   AF-A0A7X3SGD4-F1
#
_cell.length_a   1.000
_cell.length_b   1.000
_cell.length_c   1.000
_cell.angle_alpha   90.00
_cell.angle_beta   90.00
_cell.angle_gamma   90.00
#
_symmetry.space_group_name_H-M   'P 1'
#
loop_
_entity.id
_entity.type
_entity.pdbx_description
1 polymer ?
#
loop_
_entity_poly.entity_id
_entity_poly.type
_entity_poly.pdbx_seq_one_letter_code
_entity_poly.pdbx_strand_id
1 'polypeptide(L)'
;MPNPMRCFNCLGFSHPTYQCKKQAVCANCGEDKHPENIKCENQQRCINCNGSHHALDRKCPLFIMQKEIKSIQVNNKVTFNEAKRIYKEKNPTYFIKSFAEIAKQNIEKKDVAVQADIVFNFEQNKNTTINNKVSTVVKVTSQASSSTASIAGSSYPDG
;
A
#
# COMPACT_ATOMS: atom_id res chain seq x y z
N MET A 1 11.14 -16.14 -27.98
CA MET A 1 11.10 -14.88 -27.22
C MET A 1 12.37 -14.72 -26.39
N PRO A 2 13.08 -13.58 -26.45
CA PRO A 2 14.34 -13.39 -25.74
C PRO A 2 14.14 -13.27 -24.22
N ASN A 3 15.13 -13.72 -23.45
CA ASN A 3 15.14 -13.53 -22.01
C ASN A 3 15.43 -12.07 -21.66
N PRO A 4 14.82 -11.54 -20.59
CA PRO A 4 15.12 -10.18 -20.14
C PRO A 4 16.57 -10.06 -19.67
N MET A 5 17.18 -8.91 -19.97
CA MET A 5 18.53 -8.57 -19.50
C MET A 5 18.53 -8.47 -17.98
N ARG A 6 19.51 -9.13 -17.35
CA ARG A 6 19.72 -9.12 -15.90
C ARG A 6 21.15 -8.70 -15.61
N CYS A 7 21.33 -7.79 -14.66
CA CYS A 7 22.63 -7.46 -14.11
C CYS A 7 23.17 -8.67 -13.33
N PHE A 8 24.35 -9.18 -13.67
CA PHE A 8 24.94 -10.32 -12.95
C PHE A 8 25.53 -9.93 -11.58
N ASN A 9 25.67 -8.63 -11.32
CA ASN A 9 26.15 -8.12 -10.05
C ASN A 9 25.01 -7.95 -9.03
N CYS A 10 24.03 -7.11 -9.35
CA CYS A 10 22.91 -6.82 -8.45
C CYS A 10 21.61 -7.57 -8.76
N LEU A 11 21.60 -8.46 -9.76
CA LEU A 11 20.46 -9.31 -10.16
C LEU A 11 19.18 -8.59 -10.61
N GLY A 12 19.21 -7.26 -10.72
CA GLY A 12 18.12 -6.43 -11.22
C GLY A 12 18.02 -6.41 -12.74
N PHE A 13 16.88 -5.92 -13.25
CA PHE A 13 16.57 -5.87 -14.69
C PHE A 13 16.74 -4.48 -15.33
N SER A 14 17.18 -3.47 -14.57
CA SER A 14 17.18 -2.08 -15.05
C SER A 14 18.40 -1.66 -15.87
N HIS A 15 19.53 -2.33 -15.68
CA HIS A 15 20.81 -1.96 -16.29
C HIS A 15 21.67 -3.21 -16.54
N PRO A 16 22.60 -3.15 -17.51
CA PRO A 16 23.60 -4.19 -17.72
C PRO A 16 24.70 -4.13 -16.65
N THR A 17 25.43 -5.24 -16.46
CA THR A 17 26.44 -5.38 -15.41
C THR A 17 27.50 -4.28 -15.41
N TYR A 18 27.97 -3.82 -16.58
CA TYR A 18 29.01 -2.79 -16.68
C TYR A 18 28.56 -1.39 -16.24
N GLN A 19 27.25 -1.14 -16.11
CA GLN A 19 26.70 0.12 -15.58
C GLN A 19 26.26 -0.02 -14.12
N CYS A 20 26.51 -1.18 -13.49
CA CYS A 20 26.09 -1.44 -12.13
C CYS A 20 26.93 -0.64 -11.14
N LYS A 21 26.25 0.18 -10.34
CA LYS A 21 26.86 0.92 -9.21
C LYS A 21 26.53 0.31 -7.85
N LYS A 22 25.78 -0.80 -7.84
CA LYS A 22 25.37 -1.51 -6.62
C LYS A 22 26.38 -2.59 -6.25
N GLN A 23 26.37 -3.01 -4.98
CA GLN A 23 27.15 -4.15 -4.52
C GLN A 23 26.63 -5.47 -5.11
N ALA A 24 27.51 -6.47 -5.14
CA ALA A 24 27.18 -7.82 -5.57
C ALA A 24 26.25 -8.48 -4.56
N VAL A 25 25.19 -9.14 -5.03
CA VAL A 25 24.22 -9.79 -4.15
C VAL A 25 24.15 -11.29 -4.37
N CYS A 26 23.87 -12.02 -3.30
CA CYS A 26 23.57 -13.44 -3.31
C CYS A 26 22.22 -13.70 -4.01
N ALA A 27 22.21 -14.58 -5.02
CA ALA A 27 20.98 -14.90 -5.74
C ALA A 27 19.97 -15.71 -4.93
N ASN A 28 20.41 -16.34 -3.84
CA ASN A 28 19.56 -17.13 -2.96
C ASN A 28 18.79 -16.26 -1.96
N CYS A 29 19.50 -15.48 -1.14
CA CYS A 29 18.90 -14.72 -0.04
C CYS A 29 18.80 -13.21 -0.29
N GLY A 30 19.41 -12.71 -1.36
CA GLY A 30 19.34 -11.30 -1.73
C GLY A 30 20.12 -10.33 -0.85
N GLU A 31 20.95 -10.86 0.06
CA GLU A 31 21.95 -10.11 0.82
C GLU A 31 23.25 -9.99 0.02
N ASP A 32 24.30 -9.41 0.60
CA ASP A 32 25.61 -9.29 -0.04
C ASP A 32 26.17 -10.65 -0.50
N LYS A 33 26.92 -10.63 -1.62
CA LYS A 33 27.51 -11.83 -2.20
C LYS A 33 28.45 -12.49 -1.18
N HIS A 34 28.18 -13.76 -0.89
CA HIS A 34 29.05 -14.54 -0.01
C HIS A 34 30.39 -14.88 -0.68
N PRO A 35 31.44 -15.12 0.11
CA PRO A 35 32.68 -15.72 -0.39
C PRO A 35 32.41 -17.01 -1.16
N GLU A 36 33.21 -17.30 -2.20
CA GLU A 36 32.97 -18.43 -3.12
C GLU A 36 32.92 -19.80 -2.43
N ASN A 37 33.61 -19.93 -1.29
CA ASN A 37 33.69 -21.19 -0.55
C ASN A 37 32.57 -21.36 0.49
N ILE A 38 31.66 -20.39 0.63
CA ILE A 38 30.57 -20.42 1.62
C ILE A 38 29.24 -20.66 0.90
N LYS A 39 28.55 -21.74 1.28
CA LYS A 39 27.17 -21.98 0.83
C LYS A 39 26.22 -21.04 1.57
N CYS A 40 25.24 -20.52 0.85
CA CYS A 40 24.19 -19.70 1.44
C CYS A 40 23.21 -20.61 2.21
N GLU A 41 23.11 -20.41 3.52
CA GLU A 41 22.14 -21.11 4.39
C GLU A 41 20.91 -20.25 4.72
N ASN A 42 20.94 -18.98 4.32
CA ASN A 42 19.83 -18.05 4.53
C ASN A 42 18.58 -18.48 3.73
N GLN A 43 17.42 -18.14 4.26
CA GLN A 43 16.14 -18.37 3.59
C GLN A 43 16.10 -17.69 2.22
N GLN A 44 15.48 -18.36 1.25
CA GLN A 44 15.34 -17.83 -0.09
C GLN A 44 14.50 -16.55 -0.09
N ARG A 45 15.04 -15.52 -0.72
CA ARG A 45 14.37 -14.24 -0.89
C ARG A 45 14.77 -13.61 -2.22
N CYS A 46 13.79 -13.44 -3.09
CA CYS A 46 14.00 -12.78 -4.36
C CYS A 46 14.18 -11.27 -4.15
N ILE A 47 15.31 -10.70 -4.58
CA ILE A 47 15.54 -9.25 -4.51
C ILE A 47 14.61 -8.42 -5.39
N ASN A 48 13.98 -9.05 -6.39
CA ASN A 48 13.15 -8.34 -7.35
C ASN A 48 11.73 -8.20 -6.78
N CYS A 49 11.10 -9.31 -6.37
CA CYS A 49 9.69 -9.33 -5.94
C CYS A 49 9.48 -9.61 -4.45
N ASN A 50 10.56 -9.82 -3.69
CA ASN A 50 10.54 -10.17 -2.26
C ASN A 50 9.84 -11.51 -1.93
N GLY A 51 9.62 -12.38 -2.93
CA GLY A 51 9.05 -13.72 -2.73
C GLY A 51 10.07 -14.73 -2.20
N SER A 52 9.56 -15.81 -1.60
CA SER A 52 10.35 -16.91 -1.01
C SER A 52 10.89 -17.88 -2.07
N HIS A 53 11.73 -17.39 -2.98
CA HIS A 53 12.36 -18.17 -4.04
C HIS A 53 13.68 -17.53 -4.48
N HIS A 54 14.49 -18.30 -5.22
CA HIS A 54 15.76 -17.84 -5.78
C HIS A 54 15.54 -16.68 -6.78
N ALA A 55 16.41 -15.67 -6.80
CA ALA A 55 16.28 -14.49 -7.68
C ALA A 55 16.35 -14.84 -9.19
N LEU A 56 16.91 -16.00 -9.54
CA LEU A 56 16.98 -16.50 -10.91
C LEU A 56 15.77 -17.33 -11.34
N ASP A 57 14.81 -17.60 -10.44
CA ASP A 57 13.64 -18.42 -10.74
C ASP A 57 12.80 -17.81 -11.88
N ARG A 58 12.43 -18.67 -12.84
CA ARG A 58 11.59 -18.30 -13.99
C ARG A 58 10.12 -18.15 -13.62
N LYS A 59 9.71 -18.65 -12.45
CA LYS A 59 8.37 -18.44 -11.88
C LYS A 59 8.22 -17.09 -11.16
N CYS A 60 9.31 -16.32 -11.02
CA CYS A 60 9.25 -15.00 -10.43
C CYS A 60 8.27 -14.09 -11.20
N PRO A 61 7.29 -13.46 -10.54
CA PRO A 61 6.30 -12.62 -11.22
C PRO A 61 6.94 -11.44 -11.97
N LEU A 62 7.99 -10.84 -11.41
CA LEU A 62 8.71 -9.77 -12.11
C LEU A 62 9.54 -10.25 -13.28
N PHE A 63 10.07 -11.48 -13.23
CA PHE A 63 10.74 -12.06 -14.40
C PHE A 63 9.74 -12.28 -15.54
N ILE A 64 8.57 -12.83 -15.22
CA ILE A 64 7.48 -13.06 -16.18
C ILE A 64 7.05 -11.72 -16.81
N MET A 65 6.78 -10.71 -15.98
CA MET A 65 6.46 -9.36 -16.43
C MET A 65 7.53 -8.79 -17.37
N GLN A 66 8.80 -8.83 -16.97
CA GLN A 66 9.89 -8.26 -17.76
C GLN A 66 10.09 -9.00 -19.08
N LYS A 67 9.87 -10.33 -19.09
CA LYS A 67 9.90 -11.15 -20.30
C LYS A 67 8.78 -10.78 -21.27
N GLU A 68 7.57 -10.53 -20.76
CA GLU A 68 6.44 -10.10 -21.58
C GLU A 68 6.64 -8.70 -22.16
N ILE A 69 7.11 -7.73 -21.36
CA ILE A 69 7.49 -6.40 -21.86
C ILE A 69 8.54 -6.53 -22.97
N LYS A 70 9.54 -7.39 -22.78
CA LYS A 70 10.56 -7.64 -23.81
C LYS A 70 9.96 -8.28 -25.07
N SER A 71 9.00 -9.17 -24.93
CA SER A 71 8.27 -9.76 -26.05
C SER A 71 7.50 -8.70 -26.82
N ILE A 72 6.78 -7.80 -26.14
CA ILE A 72 6.05 -6.69 -26.78
C ILE A 72 7.03 -5.77 -27.51
N GLN A 73 8.18 -5.46 -26.89
CA GLN A 73 9.21 -4.63 -27.51
C GLN A 73 9.66 -5.18 -28.87
N VAL A 74 9.95 -6.48 -28.93
CA VAL A 74 10.44 -7.14 -30.16
C VAL A 74 9.33 -7.31 -31.19
N ASN A 75 8.16 -7.78 -30.77
CA ASN A 75 7.06 -8.09 -31.69
C ASN A 75 6.47 -6.82 -32.32
N ASN A 76 6.33 -5.75 -31.53
CA ASN A 76 5.72 -4.50 -32.00
C ASN A 76 6.76 -3.50 -32.51
N LYS A 77 8.07 -3.83 -32.41
CA LYS A 77 9.19 -2.94 -32.80
C LYS A 77 9.12 -1.55 -32.14
N VAL A 78 8.73 -1.53 -30.87
CA VAL A 78 8.59 -0.29 -30.09
C VAL A 78 9.75 -0.10 -29.10
N THR A 79 9.87 1.09 -28.52
CA THR A 79 10.83 1.34 -27.44
C THR A 79 10.44 0.55 -26.18
N PHE A 80 11.38 0.37 -25.25
CA PHE A 80 11.09 -0.33 -23.99
C PHE A 80 9.99 0.38 -23.17
N ASN A 81 10.01 1.72 -23.13
CA ASN A 81 9.01 2.50 -22.40
C ASN A 81 7.62 2.33 -23.00
N GLU A 82 7.53 2.30 -24.33
CA GLU A 82 6.29 2.07 -25.04
C GLU A 82 5.76 0.64 -24.83
N ALA A 83 6.64 -0.37 -24.90
CA ALA A 83 6.28 -1.74 -24.57
C ALA A 83 5.74 -1.87 -23.13
N LYS A 84 6.34 -1.14 -22.18
CA LYS A 84 5.89 -1.09 -20.78
C LYS A 84 4.52 -0.42 -20.65
N ARG A 85 4.22 0.62 -21.44
CA ARG A 85 2.90 1.25 -21.50
C ARG A 85 1.85 0.27 -22.00
N ILE A 86 2.11 -0.39 -23.13
CA ILE A 86 1.23 -1.41 -23.71
C ILE A 86 0.99 -2.57 -22.72
N TYR A 87 2.04 -3.03 -22.02
CA TYR A 87 1.90 -4.07 -21.00
C TYR A 87 0.93 -3.65 -19.87
N LYS A 88 1.04 -2.40 -19.39
CA LYS A 88 0.16 -1.86 -18.35
C LYS A 88 -1.29 -1.76 -18.81
N GLU A 89 -1.53 -1.35 -20.05
CA GLU A 89 -2.87 -1.26 -20.63
C GLU A 89 -3.53 -2.64 -20.75
N LYS A 90 -2.75 -3.67 -21.07
CA LYS A 90 -3.22 -5.06 -21.12
C LYS A 90 -3.40 -5.70 -19.74
N ASN A 91 -2.66 -5.22 -18.73
CA ASN A 91 -2.64 -5.78 -17.38
C ASN A 91 -2.92 -4.71 -16.31
N PRO A 92 -4.11 -4.08 -16.30
CA PRO A 92 -4.41 -2.95 -15.42
C PRO A 92 -4.32 -3.33 -13.93
N THR A 93 -4.63 -4.58 -13.58
CA THR A 93 -4.59 -5.08 -12.20
C THR A 93 -3.18 -5.31 -11.65
N TYR A 94 -2.18 -5.50 -12.52
CA TYR A 94 -0.81 -5.83 -12.09
C TYR A 94 -0.04 -4.61 -11.54
N PHE A 95 -0.42 -3.41 -11.96
CA PHE A 95 0.27 -2.16 -11.59
C PHE A 95 -0.49 -1.30 -10.59
N ILE A 96 -1.76 -1.58 -10.32
CA ILE A 96 -2.60 -0.79 -9.41
C ILE A 96 -2.71 -1.54 -8.08
N LYS A 97 -1.75 -1.33 -7.19
CA LYS A 97 -2.11 -1.29 -5.77
C LYS A 97 -2.51 0.15 -5.50
N SER A 98 -3.80 0.43 -5.51
CA SER A 98 -4.27 1.77 -5.15
C SER A 98 -3.77 2.11 -3.74
N PHE A 99 -3.60 3.40 -3.42
CA PHE A 99 -3.27 3.80 -2.05
C PHE A 99 -4.24 3.18 -1.03
N ALA A 100 -5.52 3.05 -1.39
CA ALA A 100 -6.54 2.36 -0.61
C ALA A 100 -6.29 0.85 -0.47
N GLU A 101 -5.80 0.18 -1.52
CA GLU A 101 -5.41 -1.25 -1.49
C GLU A 101 -4.23 -1.48 -0.53
N ILE A 102 -3.23 -0.60 -0.57
CA ILE A 102 -2.04 -0.66 0.27
C ILE A 102 -2.42 -0.38 1.74
N ALA A 103 -3.31 0.60 1.97
CA ALA A 103 -3.85 0.89 3.29
C ALA A 103 -4.61 -0.31 3.89
N LYS A 104 -5.41 -1.04 3.09
CA LYS A 104 -6.11 -2.26 3.53
C LYS A 104 -5.15 -3.42 3.85
N GLN A 105 -4.12 -3.63 3.04
CA GLN A 105 -3.12 -4.68 3.29
C GLN A 105 -2.29 -4.45 4.57
N ASN A 106 -2.15 -3.20 5.03
CA ASN A 106 -1.52 -2.88 6.32
C ASN A 106 -2.44 -3.11 7.53
N ILE A 107 -3.75 -3.25 7.32
CA ILE A 107 -4.71 -3.63 8.36
C ILE A 107 -4.71 -5.15 8.56
N GLU A 108 -4.58 -5.93 7.47
CA GLU A 108 -4.60 -7.40 7.50
C GLU A 108 -3.26 -8.06 7.92
N LYS A 109 -2.17 -7.27 8.00
CA LYS A 109 -0.85 -7.74 8.47
C LYS A 109 -0.54 -7.41 9.93
N LYS A 110 -1.48 -6.81 10.67
CA LYS A 110 -1.38 -6.77 12.13
C LYS A 110 -1.80 -8.13 12.65
N ASP A 111 -0.85 -8.80 13.30
CA ASP A 111 -0.96 -10.17 13.77
C ASP A 111 -2.25 -10.50 14.54
N VAL A 112 -2.61 -11.77 14.42
CA VAL A 112 -3.78 -12.55 14.84
C VAL A 112 -4.11 -12.51 16.36
N ALA A 113 -3.64 -11.53 17.13
CA ALA A 113 -3.76 -11.50 18.59
C ALA A 113 -4.60 -10.35 19.18
N VAL A 114 -5.07 -9.36 18.39
CA VAL A 114 -5.75 -8.15 18.94
C VAL A 114 -7.18 -7.99 18.39
N GLN A 115 -7.93 -9.08 18.21
CA GLN A 115 -9.31 -9.02 17.70
C GLN A 115 -10.40 -9.24 18.77
N ALA A 116 -10.05 -9.59 20.02
CA ALA A 116 -11.05 -9.90 21.04
C ALA A 116 -11.53 -8.66 21.85
N ASP A 117 -10.71 -7.62 22.03
CA ASP A 117 -11.03 -6.56 23.01
C ASP A 117 -11.78 -5.35 22.45
N ILE A 118 -11.85 -5.19 21.11
CA ILE A 118 -12.54 -4.05 20.48
C ILE A 118 -14.04 -4.32 20.31
N VAL A 119 -14.45 -5.58 20.10
CA VAL A 119 -15.86 -5.93 19.89
C VAL A 119 -16.66 -5.84 21.20
N PHE A 120 -16.04 -6.19 22.34
CA PHE A 120 -16.73 -6.14 23.64
C PHE A 120 -16.99 -4.71 24.15
N ASN A 121 -16.13 -3.74 23.79
CA ASN A 121 -16.25 -2.35 24.24
C ASN A 121 -17.22 -1.49 23.40
N PHE A 122 -17.71 -1.98 22.26
CA PHE A 122 -18.69 -1.24 21.45
C PHE A 122 -20.14 -1.51 21.87
N GLU A 123 -20.45 -2.68 22.41
CA GLU A 123 -21.81 -3.01 22.86
C GLU A 123 -22.17 -2.36 24.20
N GLN A 124 -21.19 -2.15 25.08
CA GLN A 124 -21.42 -1.47 26.36
C GLN A 124 -21.55 0.06 26.23
N ASN A 125 -21.06 0.66 25.13
CA ASN A 125 -21.10 2.11 24.93
C ASN A 125 -22.31 2.61 24.11
N LYS A 126 -23.17 1.73 23.61
CA LYS A 126 -24.47 2.13 23.05
C LYS A 126 -25.50 2.51 24.11
N ASN A 127 -25.32 2.09 25.37
CA ASN A 127 -26.32 2.25 26.42
C ASN A 127 -26.13 3.50 27.30
N THR A 128 -25.04 4.26 27.17
CA THR A 128 -24.81 5.49 27.97
C THR A 128 -25.22 6.77 27.23
N THR A 129 -25.21 6.77 25.89
CA THR A 129 -25.56 7.96 25.10
C THR A 129 -27.07 8.17 24.93
N ILE A 130 -27.88 7.11 25.07
CA ILE A 130 -29.35 7.21 24.97
C ILE A 130 -29.97 7.59 26.34
N ASN A 131 -29.43 7.07 27.45
CA ASN A 131 -29.99 7.31 28.78
C ASN A 131 -29.74 8.74 29.33
N ASN A 132 -28.71 9.43 28.84
CA ASN A 132 -28.44 10.83 29.23
C ASN A 132 -29.23 11.87 28.43
N LYS A 133 -29.96 11.48 27.37
CA LYS A 133 -30.88 12.39 26.64
C LYS A 133 -32.34 12.29 27.08
N VAL A 134 -32.71 11.24 27.82
CA VAL A 134 -34.10 11.04 28.31
C VAL A 134 -34.35 11.75 29.65
N SER A 135 -33.31 12.02 30.45
CA SER A 135 -33.46 12.73 31.75
C SER A 135 -33.62 14.25 31.66
N THR A 136 -33.37 14.88 30.51
CA THR A 136 -33.41 16.35 30.37
C THR A 136 -34.77 16.86 29.86
N VAL A 137 -35.68 15.96 29.43
CA VAL A 137 -36.95 16.34 28.79
C VAL A 137 -38.14 16.41 29.78
N VAL A 138 -37.96 15.97 31.04
CA VAL A 138 -39.07 15.87 32.01
C VAL A 138 -39.14 17.03 33.02
N LYS A 139 -38.22 18.01 32.99
CA LYS A 139 -38.13 19.04 34.05
C LYS A 139 -38.44 20.49 33.67
N VAL A 140 -38.94 20.79 32.48
CA VAL A 140 -39.30 22.18 32.11
C VAL A 140 -40.71 22.26 31.52
N THR A 141 -41.71 21.86 32.31
CA THR A 141 -43.11 22.24 32.11
C THR A 141 -43.72 22.60 33.47
N SER A 142 -43.41 23.80 33.95
CA SER A 142 -44.34 24.55 34.80
C SER A 142 -43.81 25.97 35.00
N GLN A 143 -44.67 26.96 34.70
CA GLN A 143 -44.63 28.39 35.06
C GLN A 143 -43.93 29.26 33.99
N ALA A 144 -44.65 29.86 33.02
CA ALA A 144 -45.59 31.01 33.10
C ALA A 144 -44.88 32.27 33.66
N SER A 145 -44.97 33.49 33.12
CA SER A 145 -45.81 34.09 32.08
C SER A 145 -45.36 35.55 31.83
N SER A 146 -45.68 36.07 30.63
CA SER A 146 -46.12 37.44 30.31
C SER A 146 -45.16 38.66 30.23
N SER A 147 -45.33 39.37 29.09
CA SER A 147 -45.25 40.85 28.86
C SER A 147 -43.88 41.51 28.64
N THR A 148 -43.61 42.51 27.79
CA THR A 148 -44.24 43.26 26.64
C THR A 148 -43.18 44.31 26.18
N ALA A 149 -43.20 44.73 24.90
CA ALA A 149 -42.74 46.05 24.35
C ALA A 149 -41.23 46.42 24.46
N SER A 150 -40.53 47.18 23.59
CA SER A 150 -40.78 47.91 22.33
C SER A 150 -39.43 48.39 21.72
N ILE A 151 -39.35 48.41 20.38
CA ILE A 151 -38.89 49.45 19.40
C ILE A 151 -37.58 50.29 19.61
N ALA A 152 -36.85 50.43 18.48
CA ALA A 152 -35.85 51.46 18.05
C ALA A 152 -34.45 51.40 18.69
N GLY A 153 -33.34 51.73 18.04
CA GLY A 153 -33.04 52.26 16.70
C GLY A 153 -31.57 52.72 16.66
N SER A 154 -31.00 52.77 15.46
CA SER A 154 -29.94 53.71 15.03
C SER A 154 -28.47 53.55 15.48
N SER A 155 -27.60 53.68 14.44
CA SER A 155 -26.31 54.40 14.38
C SER A 155 -25.00 53.77 14.89
N TYR A 156 -24.09 53.56 13.93
CA TYR A 156 -22.61 53.63 13.96
C TYR A 156 -22.10 54.94 14.64
N PRO A 157 -20.85 55.03 15.17
CA PRO A 157 -19.64 55.13 14.33
C PRO A 157 -18.32 54.54 14.86
N ASP A 158 -17.40 54.42 13.89
CA ASP A 158 -15.94 54.58 13.86
C ASP A 158 -15.01 54.01 14.95
N GLY A 159 -13.98 53.33 14.45
CA GLY A 159 -12.77 52.88 15.13
C GLY A 159 -11.92 52.02 14.22
#